data_AF-A0A3B0UU42-F1
#
_entry.id   AF-A0A3B0UU42-F1
#
_cell.length_a   1.000
_cell.length_b   1.000
_cell.length_c   1.000
_cell.angle_alpha   90.00
_cell.angle_beta   90.00
_cell.angle_gamma   90.00
#
_symmetry.space_group_name_H-M   'P 1'
#
loop_
_entity.id
_entity.type
_entity.pdbx_description
1 polymer ?
#
loop_
_entity_poly.entity_id
_entity_poly.type
_entity_poly.pdbx_seq_one_letter_code
_entity_poly.pdbx_strand_id
1 'polypeptide(L)' 'MVRRLGTLVSDGVEIVTLLALNDQGAPRFDRHMAQELVDLSIPSFACTPKLFPDLMGAVLNGRNIRQWAATHDIVTAPDN' A
#
# COMPACT_ATOMS: atom_id res chain seq x y z
N MET A 1 7.19 14.38 -3.81
CA MET A 1 5.91 13.65 -3.90
C MET A 1 5.32 13.42 -2.52
N VAL A 2 6.05 12.79 -1.60
CA VAL A 2 5.64 12.50 -0.19
C VAL A 2 4.98 13.67 0.53
N ARG A 3 5.56 14.88 0.50
CA ARG A 3 4.96 16.07 1.11
C ARG A 3 3.53 16.36 0.64
N ARG A 4 3.24 16.15 -0.65
CA ARG A 4 1.90 16.37 -1.21
C ARG A 4 0.91 15.31 -0.76
N LEU A 5 1.37 14.06 -0.60
CA LEU A 5 0.54 12.99 -0.04
C LEU A 5 0.20 13.27 1.42
N GLY A 6 1.15 13.77 2.22
CA GLY A 6 0.89 14.20 3.60
C GLY A 6 -0.17 15.30 3.70
N THR A 7 -0.18 16.26 2.77
CA THR A 7 -1.26 17.27 2.68
C THR A 7 -2.61 16.62 2.39
N LEU A 8 -2.68 15.72 1.41
CA LEU A 8 -3.93 15.03 1.05
C LEU A 8 -4.47 14.19 2.22
N VAL A 9 -3.62 13.47 2.93
CA VAL A 9 -4.01 12.73 4.14
C VAL A 9 -4.55 13.68 5.21
N SER A 10 -3.90 14.82 5.42
CA SER A 10 -4.35 15.84 6.38
C SER A 10 -5.69 16.47 5.98
N ASP A 11 -5.99 16.54 4.68
CA ASP A 11 -7.26 16.99 4.12
C ASP A 11 -8.36 15.90 4.18
N GLY A 12 -8.06 14.74 4.77
CA GLY A 12 -9.00 13.62 4.94
C GLY A 12 -9.12 12.71 3.72
N VAL A 13 -8.21 12.82 2.75
CA VAL A 13 -8.18 11.91 1.59
C VAL A 13 -7.60 10.57 2.02
N GLU A 14 -8.34 9.50 1.79
CA GLU A 14 -7.84 8.13 1.95
C GLU A 14 -6.95 7.77 0.75
N ILE A 15 -5.71 7.36 1.05
CA ILE A 15 -4.71 7.03 0.04
C ILE A 15 -4.29 5.58 0.25
N VAL A 16 -4.22 4.82 -0.84
CA VAL A 16 -3.67 3.45 -0.85
C VAL A 16 -2.63 3.37 -1.97
N THR A 17 -1.46 2.83 -1.66
CA THR A 17 -0.34 2.76 -2.61
C THR A 17 -0.08 1.34 -3.06
N LEU A 18 -0.08 1.13 -4.37
CA LEU A 18 0.37 -0.09 -5.01
C LEU A 18 1.86 0.05 -5.38
N LEU A 19 2.71 -0.71 -4.72
CA LEU A 19 4.13 -0.79 -4.99
C LEU A 19 4.38 -1.59 -6.27
N ALA A 20 5.36 -1.14 -7.06
CA ALA A 20 5.67 -1.77 -8.33
C ALA A 20 6.23 -3.19 -8.15
N LEU A 21 5.87 -4.06 -9.10
CA LEU A 21 6.40 -5.41 -9.26
C LEU A 21 7.27 -5.46 -10.53
N ASN A 22 8.19 -6.42 -10.60
CA ASN A 22 8.83 -6.80 -11.85
C ASN A 22 7.93 -7.79 -12.66
N ASP A 23 8.37 -8.17 -13.86
CA ASP A 23 7.61 -9.08 -14.74
C ASP A 23 7.41 -10.49 -14.17
N GLN A 24 8.18 -10.87 -13.13
CA GLN A 24 8.04 -12.12 -12.40
C GLN A 24 7.12 -11.99 -11.17
N GLY A 25 6.54 -10.82 -10.95
CA GLY A 25 5.70 -10.53 -9.78
C GLY A 25 6.48 -10.30 -8.49
N ALA A 26 7.81 -10.20 -8.53
CA ALA A 26 8.61 -9.89 -7.36
C ALA A 26 8.62 -8.37 -7.09
N PRO A 27 8.60 -7.93 -5.83
CA PRO A 27 8.55 -6.51 -5.51
C PRO A 27 9.79 -5.75 -6.01
N ARG A 28 9.55 -4.65 -6.74
CA ARG A 28 10.59 -3.79 -7.30
C ARG A 28 10.20 -2.32 -7.11
N PHE A 29 10.41 -1.83 -5.88
CA PHE A 29 10.09 -0.47 -5.48
C PHE A 29 11.24 0.15 -4.69
N ASP A 30 11.24 1.48 -4.59
CA ASP A 30 12.15 2.21 -3.72
C ASP A 30 11.71 2.03 -2.26
N ARG A 31 12.56 1.36 -1.46
CA ARG A 31 12.24 1.06 -0.06
C ARG A 31 12.19 2.30 0.82
N HIS A 32 13.01 3.31 0.54
CA HIS A 32 13.02 4.56 1.31
C HIS A 32 11.70 5.30 1.09
N MET A 33 11.28 5.44 -0.17
CA MET A 33 10.00 6.05 -0.49
C MET A 33 8.83 5.25 0.10
N ALA A 34 8.87 3.92 0.03
CA ALA A 34 7.83 3.08 0.62
C ALA A 34 7.74 3.26 2.15
N GLN A 35 8.87 3.43 2.84
CA GLN A 35 8.90 3.73 4.26
C GLN A 35 8.27 5.09 4.57
N GLU A 36 8.64 6.14 3.83
CA GLU A 36 8.06 7.47 4.02
C GLU A 36 6.53 7.49 3.87
N LEU A 37 5.97 6.61 3.03
CA LEU A 37 4.51 6.46 2.88
C LEU A 37 3.90 5.78 4.10
N VAL A 38 4.52 4.72 4.62
CA VAL A 38 4.07 4.04 5.85
C VAL A 38 4.10 5.00 7.04
N ASP A 39 5.13 5.83 7.15
CA ASP A 39 5.27 6.83 8.22
C ASP A 39 4.16 7.90 8.16
N LEU A 40 3.59 8.15 6.97
CA LEU A 40 2.41 8.98 6.77
C LEU A 40 1.08 8.25 7.02
N SER A 41 1.13 7.03 7.57
CA SER A 41 -0.01 6.13 7.72
C SER A 41 -0.67 5.73 6.39
N ILE A 42 0.07 5.83 5.27
CA ILE A 42 -0.41 5.43 3.95
C ILE A 42 -0.11 3.93 3.75
N PRO A 43 -1.12 3.07 3.63
CA PRO A 43 -0.93 1.66 3.40
C PRO A 43 -0.24 1.42 2.04
N SER A 44 0.87 0.68 2.04
CA SER A 44 1.71 0.46 0.86
C SER A 44 1.99 -1.04 0.64
N PHE A 45 1.55 -1.57 -0.51
CA PHE A 45 1.49 -3.02 -0.77
C PHE A 45 2.01 -3.40 -2.14
N ALA A 46 2.71 -4.52 -2.22
CA ALA A 46 3.11 -5.11 -3.49
C ALA A 46 2.17 -6.28 -3.83
N CYS A 47 1.08 -6.02 -4.57
CA CYS A 47 0.16 -7.08 -4.99
C CYS A 47 0.12 -7.23 -6.52
N THR A 48 -0.12 -8.46 -6.97
CA THR A 48 -0.31 -8.71 -8.41
C THR A 48 -1.66 -8.16 -8.88
N PRO A 49 -1.83 -7.85 -10.18
CA PRO A 49 -3.08 -7.32 -10.72
C PRO A 49 -4.32 -8.18 -10.42
N LYS A 50 -4.15 -9.49 -10.21
CA LYS A 50 -5.24 -10.41 -9.86
C LYS A 50 -5.84 -10.16 -8.48
N LEU A 51 -5.04 -9.68 -7.52
CA LEU A 51 -5.47 -9.44 -6.14
C LEU A 51 -5.97 -8.00 -5.92
N PHE A 52 -5.71 -7.10 -6.87
CA PHE A 52 -6.09 -5.70 -6.78
C PHE A 52 -7.60 -5.46 -6.58
N PRO A 53 -8.53 -6.17 -7.28
CA PRO A 53 -9.95 -5.98 -7.05
C PRO A 53 -10.39 -6.29 -5.61
N ASP A 54 -9.84 -7.35 -5.00
CA ASP A 54 -10.17 -7.71 -3.62
C ASP A 54 -9.52 -6.76 -2.60
N LEU A 55 -8.30 -6.27 -2.89
CA LEU A 55 -7.67 -5.18 -2.13
C LEU A 55 -8.59 -3.96 -2.07
N MET A 56 -9.06 -3.48 -3.23
CA MET A 56 -9.95 -2.32 -3.30
C MET A 56 -11.28 -2.58 -2.59
N GLY A 57 -11.80 -3.80 -2.70
CA GLY A 57 -12.95 -4.23 -1.89
C GLY A 57 -12.66 -4.14 -0.39
N ALA A 58 -11.46 -4.48 0.08
CA ALA A 58 -11.09 -4.34 1.48
C ALA A 58 -11.01 -2.89 1.93
N VAL A 59 -10.39 -2.02 1.13
CA VAL A 59 -10.24 -0.59 1.38
C VAL A 59 -11.61 0.08 1.48
N LEU A 60 -12.45 -0.08 0.46
CA LEU A 60 -13.75 0.57 0.39
C LEU A 60 -14.74 0.11 1.48
N ASN A 61 -14.55 -1.10 2.02
CA ASN A 61 -15.36 -1.62 3.13
C ASN A 61 -14.74 -1.33 4.51
N GLY A 62 -13.66 -0.55 4.59
CA GLY A 62 -12.98 -0.22 5.85
C GLY A 62 -12.40 -1.44 6.57
N ARG A 63 -12.10 -2.53 5.84
CA ARG A 63 -11.48 -3.72 6.43
C ARG A 63 -10.03 -3.43 6.81
N ASN A 64 -9.50 -4.13 7.81
CA ASN A 64 -8.09 -4.00 8.15
C ASN A 64 -7.20 -4.52 7.00
N ILE A 65 -6.54 -3.61 6.29
CA ILE A 65 -5.77 -3.97 5.09
C ILE A 65 -4.49 -4.74 5.43
N ARG A 66 -3.93 -4.56 6.62
CA ARG A 66 -2.79 -5.37 7.09
C ARG A 66 -3.20 -6.83 7.27
N GLN A 67 -4.36 -7.06 7.88
CA GLN A 67 -4.91 -8.41 8.03
C GLN A 67 -5.24 -9.04 6.67
N TRP A 68 -5.79 -8.25 5.74
CA TRP A 68 -6.03 -8.69 4.38
C TRP A 68 -4.73 -9.11 3.67
N ALA A 69 -3.67 -8.30 3.78
CA ALA A 69 -2.37 -8.60 3.17
C ALA A 69 -1.76 -9.89 3.75
N ALA A 70 -1.82 -10.09 5.07
CA ALA A 70 -1.36 -11.31 5.72
C ALA A 70 -2.12 -12.57 5.25
N THR A 71 -3.42 -12.45 4.98
CA THR A 71 -4.26 -13.57 4.49
C THR A 71 -3.90 -13.97 3.06
N HIS A 72 -3.33 -13.06 2.27
CA HIS A 72 -2.99 -13.26 0.86
C HIS A 72 -1.48 -13.38 0.60
N ASP A 73 -0.66 -13.52 1.67
CA ASP A 73 0.80 -13.60 1.60
C ASP A 73 1.44 -12.43 0.82
N ILE A 74 0.88 -11.22 1.01
CA ILE A 74 1.33 -10.02 0.31
C ILE A 74 2.45 -9.33 1.09
N VAL A 75 3.53 -9.01 0.37
CA VAL A 75 4.61 -8.18 0.90
C VAL A 75 4.10 -6.76 1.13
N THR A 76 4.07 -6.36 2.39
CA THR A 76 3.84 -4.98 2.80
C THR A 76 5.18 -4.26 2.95
N ALA A 77 5.20 -2.94 2.81
CA ALA A 77 6.35 -2.17 3.28
C ALA A 77 6.57 -2.45 4.79
N PRO A 78 7.83 -2.51 5.26
CA PRO A 78 8.12 -2.76 6.66
C PRO A 78 7.52 -1.66 7.55
N ASP A 79 6.94 -2.07 8.68
CA ASP A 79 6.61 -1.16 9.77
C ASP A 79 7.89 -0.91 10.57
N ASN A 80 8.20 0.36 10.85
CA ASN A 80 9.23 0.75 11.82
C ASN A 80 8.69 0.60 13.25
#